data_AF-A0A2V8BEI7-F1
#
_entry.id   AF-A0A2V8BEI7-F1
#
_cell.length_a   1.000
_cell.length_b   1.000
_cell.length_c   1.000
_cell.angle_alpha   90.00
_cell.angle_beta   90.00
_cell.angle_gamma   90.00
#
_symmetry.space_group_name_H-M   'P 1'
#
loop_
_entity.id
_entity.type
_entity.pdbx_description
1 polymer ?
#
loop_
_entity_poly.entity_id
_entity_poly.type
_entity_poly.pdbx_seq_one_letter_code
_entity_poly.pdbx_strand_id
1 'polypeptide(L)'
;MNHVLHLRREALRTRPRREGRSSTVGRSEARHWSHGIRVGSPRPAPGREGARRAAQRARSCRAECGQVHARTAGSLHEHATSRRIRRMNRPGVLLDTGPLVALLSKNDAGHTRAERLFADCEPPLRCCEAVVAEACFLMRKVDPAGPAEVVALGRKGVYEISFALDEHWANIEVLLRKYANRPIAVADACLIRCAEMHEEPRVLTFDSDFQVYRWSRNRKFRVLG
;
A
#
# COMPACT_ATOMS: atom_id res chain seq x y z
N MET A 1 24.09 -9.81 10.07
CA MET A 1 24.24 -8.43 10.58
C MET A 1 23.56 -7.51 9.57
N ASN A 2 22.40 -6.95 9.95
CA ASN A 2 21.27 -6.64 9.05
C ASN A 2 21.50 -5.53 8.02
N HIS A 3 21.37 -5.88 6.73
CA HIS A 3 21.42 -4.98 5.58
C HIS A 3 20.39 -3.82 5.68
N VAL A 4 19.21 -4.08 6.27
CA VAL A 4 18.16 -3.07 6.53
C VAL A 4 18.61 -2.02 7.55
N LEU A 5 19.33 -2.43 8.60
CA LEU A 5 19.89 -1.50 9.58
C LEU A 5 21.06 -0.68 9.00
N HIS A 6 21.80 -1.24 8.04
CA HIS A 6 22.86 -0.53 7.32
C HIS A 6 22.27 0.60 6.44
N LEU A 7 21.23 0.30 5.65
CA LEU A 7 20.53 1.28 4.80
C LEU A 7 19.88 2.43 5.61
N ARG A 8 19.53 2.18 6.88
CA ARG A 8 19.08 3.20 7.85
C ARG A 8 20.25 3.99 8.45
N ARG A 9 21.35 3.34 8.83
CA ARG A 9 22.54 4.01 9.39
C ARG A 9 23.22 4.94 8.38
N GLU A 10 23.12 4.69 7.08
CA GLU A 10 23.60 5.64 6.07
C GLU A 10 22.63 6.81 5.86
N ALA A 11 21.32 6.59 6.02
CA ALA A 11 20.29 7.64 5.92
C ALA A 11 20.42 8.73 6.99
N LEU A 12 20.85 8.34 8.20
CA LEU A 12 20.86 9.20 9.38
C LEU A 12 22.18 9.98 9.56
N ARG A 13 23.21 9.74 8.73
CA ARG A 13 24.53 10.38 8.84
C ARG A 13 24.61 11.77 8.18
N THR A 14 23.61 12.20 7.43
CA THR A 14 23.64 13.48 6.68
C THR A 14 22.76 14.59 7.29
N ARG A 15 22.54 14.59 8.61
CA ARG A 15 21.83 15.71 9.30
C ARG A 15 22.80 16.52 10.19
N PRO A 16 22.74 17.86 10.17
CA PRO A 16 23.47 18.68 11.13
C PRO A 16 22.86 18.56 12.53
N ARG A 17 23.71 18.52 13.55
CA ARG A 17 23.33 18.53 14.97
C ARG A 17 22.58 19.82 15.31
N ARG A 18 21.47 19.71 16.05
CA ARG A 18 20.94 20.82 16.85
C ARG A 18 20.82 20.39 18.31
N GLU A 19 21.34 21.26 19.16
CA GLU A 19 21.39 21.16 20.61
C GLU A 19 20.00 21.30 21.24
N GLY A 20 19.90 20.74 22.44
CA GLY A 20 18.65 20.37 23.08
C GLY A 20 17.91 21.49 23.81
N ARG A 21 16.71 21.13 24.26
CA ARG A 21 16.12 21.63 25.51
C ARG A 21 15.20 20.53 26.08
N SER A 22 15.45 20.25 27.34
CA SER A 22 14.68 19.39 28.24
C SER A 22 13.42 20.13 28.70
N SER A 23 12.27 19.44 28.76
CA SER A 23 11.56 19.24 30.05
C SER A 23 10.19 18.55 29.89
N THR A 24 10.03 17.55 30.75
CA THR A 24 8.82 17.07 31.46
C THR A 24 7.74 16.26 30.73
N VAL A 25 7.54 15.09 31.35
CA VAL A 25 6.66 13.96 31.08
C VAL A 25 5.19 14.32 31.29
N GLY A 26 4.35 13.99 30.30
CA GLY A 26 2.90 13.91 30.41
C GLY A 26 2.42 12.54 29.93
N ARG A 27 1.79 11.79 30.83
CA ARG A 27 1.21 10.46 30.62
C ARG A 27 -0.18 10.64 29.97
N SER A 28 -0.46 10.04 28.80
CA SER A 28 -1.85 9.86 28.29
C SER A 28 -1.90 8.89 27.11
N GLU A 29 -2.46 7.69 27.30
CA GLU A 29 -3.78 7.28 26.79
C GLU A 29 -3.89 7.16 25.27
N ALA A 30 -3.95 5.90 24.81
CA ALA A 30 -4.42 5.53 23.48
C ALA A 30 -5.85 6.03 23.28
N ARG A 31 -6.05 7.01 22.40
CA ARG A 31 -7.38 7.53 22.07
C ARG A 31 -7.89 6.95 20.75
N HIS A 32 -8.94 6.16 20.91
CA HIS A 32 -10.07 5.95 20.01
C HIS A 32 -10.28 7.10 19.00
N TRP A 33 -10.22 6.80 17.70
CA TRP A 33 -10.52 7.75 16.64
C TRP A 33 -12.02 7.76 16.33
N SER A 34 -12.76 8.63 17.01
CA SER A 34 -14.12 9.00 16.61
C SER A 34 -14.31 10.50 16.72
N HIS A 35 -13.80 11.29 15.77
CA HIS A 35 -14.27 12.66 15.51
C HIS A 35 -14.16 12.99 14.01
N GLY A 36 -15.26 13.55 13.49
CA GLY A 36 -15.60 13.64 12.07
C GLY A 36 -14.70 14.51 11.19
N ILE A 37 -14.64 14.09 9.92
CA ILE A 37 -14.07 14.86 8.83
C ILE A 37 -14.99 16.05 8.56
N ARG A 38 -14.49 17.29 8.74
CA ARG A 38 -15.12 18.46 8.11
C ARG A 38 -14.84 18.38 6.60
N VAL A 39 -15.86 17.99 5.85
CA VAL A 39 -15.86 18.04 4.38
C VAL A 39 -15.73 19.50 3.96
N GLY A 40 -14.57 19.86 3.40
CA GLY A 40 -14.39 21.14 2.72
C GLY A 40 -15.30 21.22 1.50
N SER A 41 -15.72 22.43 1.13
CA SER A 41 -16.60 22.70 -0.01
C SER A 41 -16.11 22.02 -1.29
N PRO A 42 -17.00 21.55 -2.18
CA PRO A 42 -16.62 20.90 -3.42
C PRO A 42 -15.67 21.77 -4.24
N ARG A 43 -14.55 21.20 -4.69
CA ARG A 43 -13.73 21.84 -5.73
C ARG A 43 -14.55 21.91 -7.03
N PRO A 44 -14.46 23.02 -7.78
CA PRO A 44 -15.14 23.13 -9.07
C PRO A 44 -14.65 22.04 -10.03
N ALA A 45 -15.58 21.55 -10.87
CA ALA A 45 -15.34 20.49 -11.84
C ALA A 45 -14.17 20.85 -12.80
N PRO A 46 -13.37 19.86 -13.24
CA PRO A 46 -12.30 20.10 -14.19
C PRO A 46 -12.84 20.67 -15.50
N GLY A 47 -12.16 21.70 -16.01
CA GLY A 47 -12.49 22.34 -17.29
C GLY A 47 -12.46 21.35 -18.47
N ARG A 48 -13.06 21.77 -19.59
CA ARG A 48 -13.36 20.95 -20.79
C ARG A 48 -12.14 20.19 -21.38
N GLU A 49 -10.92 20.55 -21.02
CA GLU A 49 -9.68 19.88 -21.43
C GLU A 49 -9.36 18.61 -20.62
N GLY A 50 -9.72 18.57 -19.32
CA GLY A 50 -9.50 17.40 -18.45
C GLY A 50 -10.39 16.22 -18.83
N ALA A 51 -11.63 16.49 -19.25
CA ALA A 51 -12.58 15.49 -19.74
C ALA A 51 -12.13 14.82 -21.06
N ARG A 52 -11.40 15.56 -21.92
CA ARG A 52 -10.92 15.05 -23.22
C ARG A 52 -9.79 14.02 -23.07
N ARG A 53 -8.88 14.21 -22.10
CA ARG A 53 -7.79 13.25 -21.80
C ARG A 53 -8.31 11.95 -21.17
N ALA A 54 -9.33 12.02 -20.31
CA ALA A 54 -9.99 10.82 -19.76
C ALA A 54 -10.77 10.04 -20.84
N ALA A 55 -11.46 10.74 -21.75
CA ALA A 55 -12.22 10.13 -22.83
C ALA A 55 -11.34 9.51 -23.95
N GLN A 56 -10.09 9.92 -24.10
CA GLN A 56 -9.14 9.29 -25.04
C GLN A 56 -8.56 7.98 -24.48
N ARG A 57 -8.30 7.89 -23.16
CA ARG A 57 -7.87 6.63 -22.52
C ARG A 57 -8.97 5.56 -22.48
N ALA A 58 -10.22 5.96 -22.30
CA ALA A 58 -11.36 5.04 -22.30
C ALA A 58 -11.71 4.46 -23.69
N ARG A 59 -11.26 5.09 -24.79
CA ARG A 59 -11.48 4.59 -26.16
C ARG A 59 -10.44 3.59 -26.62
N SER A 60 -9.25 3.58 -26.02
CA SER A 60 -8.21 2.57 -26.28
C SER A 60 -8.54 1.19 -25.71
N CYS A 61 -9.41 1.11 -24.69
CA CYS A 61 -9.75 -0.16 -24.03
C CYS A 61 -11.04 -0.83 -24.56
N ARG A 62 -11.70 -0.25 -25.57
CA ARG A 62 -13.00 -0.73 -26.07
C ARG A 62 -12.94 -1.42 -27.45
N ALA A 63 -11.75 -1.63 -28.00
CA ALA A 63 -11.55 -2.24 -29.31
C ALA A 63 -11.24 -3.76 -29.28
N GLU A 64 -11.05 -4.38 -28.10
CA GLU A 64 -10.60 -5.79 -28.01
C GLU A 64 -11.57 -6.74 -27.30
N CYS A 65 -12.85 -6.41 -27.19
CA CYS A 65 -13.84 -7.35 -26.65
C CYS A 65 -15.04 -7.51 -27.56
N GLY A 66 -14.98 -8.56 -28.38
CA GLY A 66 -16.14 -9.35 -28.78
C GLY A 66 -16.44 -9.33 -30.27
N GLN A 67 -16.05 -10.39 -30.99
CA GLN A 67 -16.92 -11.10 -31.94
C GLN A 67 -16.50 -12.58 -32.03
N VAL A 68 -17.49 -13.47 -31.91
CA VAL A 68 -17.36 -14.93 -32.02
C VAL A 68 -18.17 -15.39 -33.25
N HIS A 69 -17.61 -16.35 -34.00
CA HIS A 69 -18.17 -17.16 -35.13
C HIS A 69 -18.10 -16.50 -36.53
N ALA A 70 -17.70 -17.15 -37.65
CA ALA A 70 -17.47 -18.56 -37.99
C ALA A 70 -16.51 -18.76 -39.20
N ARG A 71 -15.75 -19.87 -39.16
CA ARG A 71 -15.15 -20.75 -40.22
C ARG A 71 -14.92 -20.23 -41.66
N THR A 72 -13.68 -20.36 -42.18
CA THR A 72 -13.21 -21.46 -43.08
C THR A 72 -11.74 -21.30 -43.53
N ALA A 73 -11.04 -22.45 -43.60
CA ALA A 73 -9.89 -22.87 -44.43
C ALA A 73 -8.61 -22.01 -44.59
N GLY A 74 -7.45 -22.64 -44.29
CA GLY A 74 -6.28 -22.58 -45.18
C GLY A 74 -4.93 -22.09 -44.63
N SER A 75 -4.00 -23.04 -44.47
CA SER A 75 -2.53 -22.93 -44.66
C SER A 75 -1.61 -22.27 -43.61
N LEU A 76 -0.94 -23.14 -42.84
CA LEU A 76 0.51 -23.21 -42.55
C LEU A 76 1.36 -21.91 -42.56
N HIS A 77 1.78 -21.42 -41.38
CA HIS A 77 3.20 -21.44 -40.90
C HIS A 77 3.40 -20.62 -39.61
N GLU A 78 4.23 -21.20 -38.73
CA GLU A 78 5.05 -20.63 -37.65
C GLU A 78 4.40 -20.01 -36.39
N HIS A 79 4.35 -20.85 -35.36
CA HIS A 79 4.05 -20.49 -33.97
C HIS A 79 5.22 -19.74 -33.30
N ALA A 80 5.14 -18.42 -33.23
CA ALA A 80 5.85 -17.68 -32.18
C ALA A 80 5.00 -17.74 -30.89
N THR A 81 5.33 -18.69 -30.02
CA THR A 81 4.72 -18.84 -28.69
C THR A 81 4.97 -17.59 -27.85
N SER A 82 4.05 -16.63 -27.87
CA SER A 82 3.93 -15.62 -26.82
C SER A 82 3.38 -16.28 -25.54
N ARG A 83 4.18 -17.16 -24.93
CA ARG A 83 4.08 -17.38 -23.49
C ARG A 83 4.48 -16.05 -22.85
N ARG A 84 3.50 -15.20 -22.56
CA ARG A 84 3.64 -14.12 -21.57
C ARG A 84 4.26 -14.78 -20.35
N ILE A 85 5.55 -14.52 -20.14
CA ILE A 85 6.30 -15.02 -19.00
C ILE A 85 5.52 -14.52 -17.78
N ARG A 86 4.84 -15.44 -17.09
CA ARG A 86 4.32 -15.19 -15.74
C ARG A 86 5.55 -14.84 -14.91
N ARG A 87 5.83 -13.55 -14.75
CA ARG A 87 6.85 -13.06 -13.82
C ARG A 87 6.51 -13.70 -12.49
N MET A 88 7.32 -14.66 -12.06
CA MET A 88 7.06 -15.42 -10.84
C MET A 88 7.02 -14.43 -9.68
N ASN A 89 5.85 -14.35 -9.01
CA ASN A 89 5.66 -13.55 -7.81
C ASN A 89 6.74 -13.95 -6.79
N ARG A 90 7.74 -13.10 -6.55
CA ARG A 90 8.63 -13.29 -5.39
C ARG A 90 7.75 -13.19 -4.14
N PRO A 91 7.61 -14.19 -3.27
CA PRO A 91 6.79 -14.04 -2.07
C PRO A 91 7.32 -12.86 -1.23
N GLY A 92 6.47 -11.87 -0.97
CA GLY A 92 6.84 -10.62 -0.31
C GLY A 92 5.73 -10.23 0.65
N VAL A 93 6.05 -10.17 1.94
CA VAL A 93 5.11 -9.85 3.02
C VAL A 93 4.41 -8.53 2.73
N LEU A 94 3.09 -8.49 2.94
CA LEU A 94 2.30 -7.28 2.77
C LEU A 94 2.60 -6.30 3.91
N LEU A 95 2.82 -5.03 3.60
CA LEU A 95 3.12 -3.97 4.56
C LEU A 95 1.94 -3.01 4.65
N ASP A 96 1.48 -2.81 5.87
CA ASP A 96 0.45 -1.85 6.23
C ASP A 96 1.06 -0.51 6.73
N THR A 97 0.21 0.52 6.82
CA THR A 97 0.56 1.88 7.22
C THR A 97 1.15 1.93 8.63
N GLY A 98 0.52 1.26 9.60
CA GLY A 98 0.87 1.35 11.02
C GLY A 98 2.35 1.07 11.30
N PRO A 99 2.87 -0.12 10.93
CA PRO A 99 4.27 -0.45 11.14
C PRO A 99 5.25 0.42 10.35
N LEU A 100 4.88 0.88 9.15
CA LEU A 100 5.71 1.81 8.37
C LEU A 100 5.88 3.15 9.08
N VAL A 101 4.79 3.70 9.63
CA VAL A 101 4.82 4.93 10.44
C VAL A 101 5.62 4.70 11.73
N ALA A 102 5.36 3.61 12.44
CA ALA A 102 6.07 3.29 13.68
C ALA A 102 7.58 3.09 13.47
N LEU A 103 8.02 2.55 12.33
CA LEU A 103 9.43 2.44 11.99
C LEU A 103 10.12 3.80 11.87
N LEU A 104 9.42 4.82 11.36
CA LEU A 104 9.96 6.17 11.15
C LEU A 104 9.84 7.07 12.38
N SER A 105 8.73 6.95 13.13
CA SER A 105 8.47 7.74 14.33
C SER A 105 9.16 7.14 15.55
N LYS A 106 10.30 7.70 15.97
CA LYS A 106 11.08 7.21 17.12
C LYS A 106 10.33 7.22 18.46
N ASN A 107 9.33 8.08 18.58
CA ASN A 107 8.51 8.22 19.80
C ASN A 107 7.22 7.39 19.72
N ASP A 108 6.99 6.65 18.63
CA ASP A 108 5.84 5.75 18.51
C ASP A 108 5.99 4.59 19.50
N ALA A 109 4.91 4.22 20.20
CA ALA A 109 4.92 3.11 21.14
C ALA A 109 5.27 1.77 20.46
N GLY A 110 4.97 1.64 19.16
CA GLY A 110 5.30 0.50 18.33
C GLY A 110 6.71 0.55 17.71
N HIS A 111 7.53 1.59 17.95
CA HIS A 111 8.81 1.78 17.25
C HIS A 111 9.75 0.57 17.37
N THR A 112 10.04 0.15 18.60
CA THR A 112 10.91 -1.02 18.87
C THR A 112 10.37 -2.31 18.27
N ARG A 113 9.04 -2.47 18.23
CA ARG A 113 8.37 -3.63 17.63
C ARG A 113 8.52 -3.59 16.11
N ALA A 114 8.31 -2.43 15.49
CA ALA A 114 8.50 -2.24 14.05
C ALA A 114 9.95 -2.50 13.64
N GLU A 115 10.95 -2.00 14.39
CA GLU A 115 12.37 -2.27 14.10
C GLU A 115 12.68 -3.78 14.04
N ARG A 116 12.12 -4.57 14.96
CA ARG A 116 12.30 -6.02 14.98
C ARG A 116 11.60 -6.69 13.79
N LEU A 117 10.33 -6.37 13.55
CA LEU A 117 9.57 -6.95 12.45
C LEU A 117 10.20 -6.67 11.08
N PHE A 118 10.69 -5.44 10.86
CA PHE A 118 11.41 -5.10 9.62
C PHE A 118 12.79 -5.75 9.53
N ALA A 119 13.43 -6.07 10.65
CA ALA A 119 14.68 -6.83 10.67
C ALA A 119 14.47 -8.32 10.34
N ASP A 120 13.31 -8.86 10.68
CA ASP A 120 12.95 -10.27 10.46
C ASP A 120 12.32 -10.54 9.07
N CYS A 121 11.98 -9.47 8.33
CA CYS A 121 11.40 -9.58 6.99
C CYS A 121 12.41 -9.28 5.89
N GLU A 122 12.38 -10.08 4.82
CA GLU A 122 13.18 -9.84 3.63
C GLU A 122 12.54 -8.74 2.75
N PRO A 123 13.26 -7.64 2.44
CA PRO A 123 12.78 -6.62 1.53
C PRO A 123 12.85 -7.04 0.04
N PRO A 124 12.07 -6.44 -0.86
CA PRO A 124 11.06 -5.42 -0.57
C PRO A 124 9.78 -6.04 0.00
N LEU A 125 9.24 -5.39 1.04
CA LEU A 125 7.86 -5.62 1.47
C LEU A 125 6.89 -5.07 0.42
N ARG A 126 5.68 -5.62 0.32
CA ARG A 126 4.69 -5.20 -0.67
C ARG A 126 3.62 -4.32 -0.07
N CYS A 127 3.37 -3.17 -0.66
CA CYS A 127 2.24 -2.33 -0.29
C CYS A 127 1.51 -1.80 -1.53
N CYS A 128 0.57 -0.89 -1.29
CA CYS A 128 -0.15 -0.16 -2.33
C CYS A 128 0.03 1.35 -2.15
N GLU A 129 -0.35 2.11 -3.17
CA GLU A 129 -0.29 3.57 -3.19
C GLU A 129 -1.09 4.20 -2.02
N ALA A 130 -2.21 3.59 -1.63
CA ALA A 130 -3.03 4.04 -0.52
C ALA A 130 -2.31 3.96 0.83
N VAL A 131 -1.56 2.87 1.09
CA VAL A 131 -0.72 2.73 2.29
C VAL A 131 0.35 3.82 2.32
N VAL A 132 1.01 4.09 1.18
CA VAL A 132 2.05 5.13 1.10
C VAL A 132 1.46 6.53 1.32
N ALA A 133 0.28 6.80 0.74
CA ALA A 133 -0.42 8.07 0.91
C ALA A 133 -0.84 8.30 2.36
N GLU A 134 -1.39 7.28 3.02
CA GLU A 134 -1.77 7.34 4.42
C GLU A 134 -0.56 7.51 5.34
N ALA A 135 0.52 6.76 5.11
CA ALA A 135 1.77 6.91 5.86
C ALA A 135 2.34 8.32 5.73
N CYS A 136 2.36 8.90 4.53
CA CYS A 136 2.75 10.30 4.33
C CYS A 136 1.84 11.25 5.12
N PHE A 137 0.53 11.05 5.07
CA PHE A 137 -0.45 11.86 5.79
C PHE A 137 -0.27 11.80 7.31
N LEU A 138 0.10 10.65 7.86
CA LEU A 138 0.35 10.48 9.29
C LEU A 138 1.71 11.06 9.69
N MET A 139 2.76 10.76 8.93
CA MET A 139 4.12 11.22 9.22
C MET A 139 4.24 12.75 9.23
N ARG A 140 3.46 13.47 8.41
CA ARG A 140 3.45 14.94 8.42
C ARG A 140 3.02 15.54 9.77
N LYS A 141 2.27 14.78 10.58
CA LYS A 141 1.83 15.20 11.93
C LYS A 141 2.93 15.01 12.97
N VAL A 142 3.92 14.17 12.67
CA VAL A 142 5.09 13.89 13.52
C VAL A 142 6.24 14.82 13.16
N ASP A 143 6.55 14.92 11.87
CA ASP A 143 7.61 15.76 11.31
C ASP A 143 7.14 16.29 9.94
N PRO A 144 7.17 17.61 9.67
CA PRO A 144 6.85 18.17 8.36
C PRO A 144 7.63 17.53 7.19
N ALA A 145 8.86 17.06 7.43
CA ALA A 145 9.67 16.34 6.44
C ALA A 145 9.38 14.83 6.38
N GLY A 146 8.57 14.29 7.29
CA GLY A 146 8.24 12.87 7.41
C GLY A 146 7.73 12.21 6.11
N PRO A 147 6.88 12.84 5.27
CA PRO A 147 6.50 12.28 3.98
C PRO A 147 7.68 11.97 3.05
N ALA A 148 8.73 12.81 3.07
CA ALA A 148 9.93 12.57 2.27
C ALA A 148 10.70 11.33 2.77
N GLU A 149 10.67 11.05 4.07
CA GLU A 149 11.26 9.84 4.64
C GLU A 149 10.52 8.57 4.23
N VAL A 150 9.17 8.62 4.19
CA VAL A 150 8.34 7.52 3.67
C VAL A 150 8.75 7.17 2.24
N VAL A 151 8.82 8.17 1.36
CA VAL A 151 9.23 7.98 -0.05
C VAL A 151 10.68 7.50 -0.16
N ALA A 152 11.57 8.01 0.70
CA ALA A 152 12.97 7.60 0.71
C ALA A 152 13.15 6.11 1.06
N LEU A 153 12.32 5.52 1.93
CA LEU A 153 12.34 4.08 2.21
C LEU A 153 11.94 3.25 0.99
N GLY A 154 10.89 3.66 0.26
CA GLY A 154 10.48 3.01 -0.98
C GLY A 154 11.57 3.09 -2.05
N ARG A 155 12.19 4.27 -2.23
CA ARG A 155 13.32 4.45 -3.17
C ARG A 155 14.53 3.57 -2.82
N LYS A 156 14.72 3.25 -1.54
CA LYS A 156 15.79 2.36 -1.05
C LYS A 156 15.43 0.88 -1.13
N GLY A 157 14.23 0.53 -1.62
CA GLY A 157 13.78 -0.86 -1.77
C GLY A 157 13.35 -1.52 -0.47
N VAL A 158 13.06 -0.75 0.60
CA VAL A 158 12.50 -1.33 1.84
C VAL A 158 11.11 -1.91 1.57
N TYR A 159 10.33 -1.22 0.74
CA TYR A 159 9.06 -1.69 0.23
C TYR A 159 8.92 -1.33 -1.25
N GLU A 160 8.02 -2.03 -1.93
CA GLU A 160 7.59 -1.75 -3.30
C GLU A 160 6.07 -1.56 -3.35
N ILE A 161 5.61 -0.68 -4.23
CA ILE A 161 4.19 -0.57 -4.59
C ILE A 161 3.92 -1.66 -5.62
N SER A 162 3.29 -2.75 -5.20
CA SER A 162 3.01 -3.92 -6.04
C SER A 162 1.55 -4.01 -6.49
N PHE A 163 0.80 -2.91 -6.36
CA PHE A 163 -0.62 -2.85 -6.61
C PHE A 163 -1.03 -1.49 -7.17
N ALA A 164 -1.73 -1.53 -8.31
CA ALA A 164 -2.34 -0.38 -8.96
C ALA A 164 -3.84 -0.40 -8.68
N LEU A 165 -4.34 0.58 -7.92
CA LEU A 165 -5.74 0.58 -7.47
C LEU A 165 -6.70 0.67 -8.65
N ASP A 166 -6.33 1.43 -9.68
CA ASP A 166 -7.17 1.69 -10.85
C ASP A 166 -7.45 0.46 -11.72
N GLU A 167 -6.64 -0.58 -11.60
CA GLU A 167 -6.87 -1.88 -12.23
C GLU A 167 -7.90 -2.75 -11.47
N HIS A 168 -8.33 -2.32 -10.28
CA HIS A 168 -9.10 -3.15 -9.34
C HIS A 168 -10.33 -2.48 -8.70
N TRP A 169 -10.82 -1.36 -9.27
CA TRP A 169 -11.97 -0.61 -8.75
C TRP A 169 -13.16 -1.47 -8.28
N ALA A 170 -13.63 -2.38 -9.12
CA ALA A 170 -14.79 -3.22 -8.80
C ALA A 170 -14.54 -4.13 -7.57
N ASN A 171 -13.32 -4.66 -7.44
CA ASN A 171 -12.96 -5.52 -6.30
C ASN A 171 -12.88 -4.70 -5.01
N ILE A 172 -12.28 -3.50 -5.09
CA ILE A 172 -12.19 -2.59 -3.95
C ILE A 172 -13.59 -2.13 -3.52
N GLU A 173 -14.47 -1.76 -4.44
CA GLU A 173 -15.85 -1.39 -4.15
C GLU A 173 -16.61 -2.51 -3.41
N VAL A 174 -16.48 -3.76 -3.87
CA VAL A 174 -17.07 -4.92 -3.21
C VAL A 174 -16.54 -5.11 -1.79
N LEU A 175 -15.22 -4.96 -1.58
CA LEU A 175 -14.61 -5.09 -0.25
C LEU A 175 -15.08 -3.99 0.70
N LEU A 176 -15.13 -2.74 0.24
CA LEU A 176 -15.62 -1.60 1.02
C LEU A 176 -17.09 -1.82 1.44
N ARG A 177 -17.94 -2.33 0.55
CA ARG A 177 -19.33 -2.68 0.89
C ARG A 177 -19.42 -3.87 1.85
N LYS A 178 -18.64 -4.92 1.61
CA LYS A 178 -18.63 -6.15 2.42
C LYS A 178 -18.31 -5.86 3.88
N TYR A 179 -17.37 -4.95 4.13
CA TYR A 179 -16.95 -4.58 5.48
C TYR A 179 -17.58 -3.25 5.94
N ALA A 180 -18.67 -2.77 5.33
CA ALA A 180 -19.26 -1.47 5.71
C ALA A 180 -19.67 -1.36 7.19
N ASN A 181 -20.04 -2.48 7.83
CA ASN A 181 -20.37 -2.52 9.27
C ASN A 181 -19.14 -2.33 10.19
N ARG A 182 -17.93 -2.43 9.63
CA ARG A 182 -16.66 -2.12 10.27
C ARG A 182 -15.83 -1.31 9.28
N PRO A 183 -16.00 0.03 9.25
CA PRO A 183 -15.51 0.88 8.17
C PRO A 183 -14.04 0.61 7.82
N ILE A 184 -13.83 -0.18 6.77
CA ILE A 184 -12.52 -0.60 6.29
C ILE A 184 -11.84 0.56 5.55
N ALA A 185 -10.54 0.73 5.74
CA ALA A 185 -9.79 1.73 4.97
C ALA A 185 -9.60 1.28 3.51
N VAL A 186 -9.47 2.23 2.59
CA VAL A 186 -9.11 1.91 1.19
C VAL A 186 -7.76 1.18 1.14
N ALA A 187 -6.81 1.55 2.01
CA ALA A 187 -5.53 0.87 2.14
C ALA A 187 -5.70 -0.63 2.48
N ASP A 188 -6.53 -0.96 3.47
CA ASP A 188 -6.81 -2.35 3.86
C ASP A 188 -7.48 -3.14 2.73
N ALA A 189 -8.48 -2.54 2.07
CA ALA A 189 -9.15 -3.17 0.94
C ALA A 189 -8.16 -3.46 -0.21
N CYS A 190 -7.21 -2.56 -0.45
CA CYS A 190 -6.12 -2.80 -1.39
C CYS A 190 -5.22 -3.94 -0.94
N LEU A 191 -4.82 -4.02 0.34
CA LEU A 191 -4.00 -5.11 0.87
C LEU A 191 -4.71 -6.47 0.81
N ILE A 192 -6.02 -6.52 1.03
CA ILE A 192 -6.84 -7.71 0.80
C ILE A 192 -6.73 -8.15 -0.66
N ARG A 193 -6.84 -7.21 -1.60
CA ARG A 193 -6.71 -7.53 -3.03
C ARG A 193 -5.28 -7.92 -3.42
N CYS A 194 -4.25 -7.30 -2.84
CA CYS A 194 -2.85 -7.70 -3.02
C CYS A 194 -2.63 -9.15 -2.59
N ALA A 195 -3.16 -9.54 -1.43
CA ALA A 195 -3.08 -10.90 -0.92
C ALA A 195 -3.70 -11.91 -1.91
N GLU A 196 -4.85 -11.59 -2.49
CA GLU A 196 -5.49 -12.41 -3.54
C GLU A 196 -4.58 -12.61 -4.75
N MET A 197 -4.04 -11.51 -5.27
CA MET A 197 -3.25 -11.51 -6.51
C MET A 197 -1.90 -12.21 -6.37
N HIS A 198 -1.31 -12.11 -5.19
CA HIS A 198 0.03 -12.65 -4.92
C HIS A 198 0.04 -13.96 -4.15
N GLU A 199 -1.13 -14.47 -3.77
CA GLU A 199 -1.29 -15.64 -2.90
C GLU A 199 -0.48 -15.52 -1.60
N GLU A 200 -0.40 -14.31 -1.05
CA GLU A 200 0.43 -13.98 0.11
C GLU A 200 -0.47 -13.71 1.34
N PRO A 201 -0.53 -14.64 2.31
CA PRO A 201 -1.32 -14.44 3.52
C PRO A 201 -0.63 -13.58 4.58
N ARG A 202 0.69 -13.33 4.50
CA ARG A 202 1.42 -12.62 5.54
C ARG A 202 1.23 -11.11 5.39
N VAL A 203 0.81 -10.48 6.48
CA VAL A 203 0.64 -9.03 6.57
C VAL A 203 1.32 -8.51 7.82
N LEU A 204 2.22 -7.55 7.65
CA LEU A 204 2.88 -6.80 8.69
C LEU A 204 2.00 -5.60 9.00
N THR A 205 1.21 -5.70 10.08
CA THR A 205 0.22 -4.70 10.51
C THR A 205 0.10 -4.72 12.03
N PHE A 206 -0.29 -3.58 12.60
CA PHE A 206 -0.69 -3.46 14.01
C PHE A 206 -2.22 -3.39 14.18
N ASP A 207 -2.98 -3.39 13.08
CA ASP A 207 -4.43 -3.37 13.11
C ASP A 207 -4.99 -4.78 13.34
N SER A 208 -5.78 -4.92 14.41
CA SER A 208 -6.48 -6.16 14.74
C SER A 208 -7.56 -6.54 13.74
N ASP A 209 -8.05 -5.63 12.90
CA ASP A 209 -9.09 -5.94 11.92
C ASP A 209 -8.64 -6.91 10.84
N PHE A 210 -7.33 -7.02 10.59
CA PHE A 210 -6.77 -8.09 9.75
C PHE A 210 -7.00 -9.51 10.29
N GLN A 211 -7.34 -9.66 11.57
CA GLN A 211 -7.78 -10.95 12.14
C GLN A 211 -9.20 -11.33 11.67
N VAL A 212 -10.02 -10.33 11.31
CA VAL A 212 -11.40 -10.49 10.84
C VAL A 212 -11.47 -10.50 9.31
N TYR A 213 -10.64 -9.71 8.63
CA TYR A 213 -10.58 -9.69 7.18
C TYR A 213 -10.22 -11.05 6.59
N ARG A 214 -10.70 -11.27 5.36
CA ARG A 214 -10.55 -12.52 4.62
C ARG A 214 -10.08 -12.23 3.22
N TRP A 215 -8.98 -12.85 2.84
CA TRP A 215 -8.27 -12.51 1.61
C TRP A 215 -8.47 -13.49 0.47
N SER A 216 -9.06 -14.66 0.63
CA SER A 216 -9.43 -15.51 -0.53
C SER A 216 -10.28 -16.65 -0.04
N ARG A 217 -11.46 -16.90 -0.62
CA ARG A 217 -12.37 -18.02 -0.22
C ARG A 217 -12.44 -18.23 1.31
N ASN A 218 -12.59 -17.13 2.07
CA ASN A 218 -12.64 -17.14 3.53
C ASN A 218 -11.33 -17.52 4.28
N ARG A 219 -10.16 -17.44 3.63
CA ARG A 219 -8.85 -17.61 4.26
C ARG A 219 -8.49 -16.42 5.13
N LYS A 220 -7.86 -16.71 6.27
CA LYS A 220 -7.35 -15.71 7.22
C LYS A 220 -5.96 -15.22 6.79
N PHE A 221 -5.64 -13.99 7.18
CA PHE A 221 -4.26 -13.50 7.15
C PHE A 221 -3.43 -14.17 8.24
N ARG A 222 -2.12 -14.27 7.98
CA ARG A 222 -1.09 -14.48 8.99
C ARG A 222 -0.55 -13.11 9.38
N VAL A 223 -1.07 -12.56 10.48
CA VAL A 223 -0.65 -11.25 10.99
C VAL A 223 0.75 -11.35 11.60
N LEU A 224 1.65 -10.52 11.12
CA LEU A 224 2.99 -10.26 11.66
C LEU A 224 2.91 -8.95 12.43
N GLY A 225 2.29 -9.04 13.59
CA GLY A 225 2.14 -7.94 14.53
C GLY A 225 2.80 -8.39 15.80
#